data_AF-X7ZWV2-F1
#
_entry.id   AF-X7ZWV2-F1
#
_cell.length_a   1.000
_cell.length_b   1.000
_cell.length_c   1.000
_cell.angle_alpha   90.00
_cell.angle_beta   90.00
_cell.angle_gamma   90.00
#
_symmetry.space_group_name_H-M   'P 1'
#
loop_
_entity.id
_entity.type
_entity.pdbx_description
1 polymer ?
#
loop_
_entity_poly.entity_id
_entity_poly.type
_entity_poly.pdbx_seq_one_letter_code
_entity_poly.pdbx_strand_id
1 'polypeptide(L)'
;MALAHLWSAGITWEDDLAPVAQASTAELRLLRTQFVTGRGCVPTTSMGRLFDAVASLLGVRHRVDYEGQAAIELEVLASHEPLDTQEPLLRLRIGPDGVLDPTAMLVALVAALRDGAKPARLAAAFHSAVAVGVAEVVDRVAGRTRLVGLTGGVFQNVLLLKTCRRLLERAGFTVLAHHKVPPNDGGLALGQAAVATLTALAEGRTTACV
;
A
#
# COMPACT_ATOMS: atom_id res chain seq x y z
N MET A 1 -7.53 4.47 10.70
CA MET A 1 -7.60 4.19 9.25
C MET A 1 -8.60 3.10 8.87
N ALA A 2 -8.60 1.93 9.51
CA ALA A 2 -9.51 0.84 9.17
C ALA A 2 -10.99 1.26 9.06
N LEU A 3 -11.52 1.99 10.04
CA LEU A 3 -12.91 2.46 10.02
C LEU A 3 -13.25 3.32 8.79
N ALA A 4 -12.31 4.15 8.32
CA ALA A 4 -12.49 4.95 7.10
C ALA A 4 -12.51 4.08 5.84
N HIS A 5 -11.65 3.06 5.78
CA HIS A 5 -11.64 2.10 4.66
C HIS A 5 -12.89 1.20 4.64
N LEU A 6 -13.36 0.75 5.81
CA LEU A 6 -14.63 0.03 5.94
C LEU A 6 -15.80 0.89 5.45
N TRP A 7 -15.85 2.16 5.89
CA TRP A 7 -16.85 3.12 5.43
C TRP A 7 -16.83 3.30 3.92
N SER A 8 -15.65 3.56 3.36
CA SER A 8 -15.47 3.74 1.91
C SER A 8 -15.83 2.49 1.10
N ALA A 9 -15.62 1.31 1.67
CA ALA A 9 -15.95 0.04 1.03
C ALA A 9 -17.42 -0.38 1.22
N GLY A 10 -18.23 0.40 1.94
CA GLY A 10 -19.62 0.07 2.25
C GLY A 10 -19.76 -1.09 3.25
N ILE A 11 -18.74 -1.38 4.04
CA ILE A 11 -18.75 -2.46 5.03
C ILE A 11 -19.27 -1.90 6.36
N THR A 12 -20.34 -2.51 6.87
CA THR A 12 -20.95 -2.13 8.15
C THR A 12 -19.97 -2.32 9.31
N TRP A 13 -19.97 -1.38 10.25
CA TRP A 13 -19.19 -1.49 11.48
C TRP A 13 -19.94 -2.36 12.48
N GLU A 14 -19.55 -3.63 12.52
CA GLU A 14 -20.04 -4.64 13.45
C GLU A 14 -18.95 -4.98 14.48
N ASP A 15 -19.36 -5.37 15.69
CA ASP A 15 -18.45 -5.56 16.84
C ASP A 15 -17.55 -6.80 16.70
N ASP A 16 -17.77 -7.63 15.67
CA ASP A 16 -16.87 -8.73 15.30
C ASP A 16 -15.55 -8.24 14.69
N LEU A 17 -15.52 -7.01 14.16
CA LEU A 17 -14.33 -6.41 13.58
C LEU A 17 -13.47 -5.75 14.68
N ALA A 18 -12.23 -6.21 14.83
CA ALA A 18 -11.27 -5.70 15.80
C ALA A 18 -11.20 -4.15 15.91
N PRO A 19 -11.13 -3.36 14.81
CA PRO A 19 -11.08 -1.90 14.92
C PRO A 19 -12.39 -1.26 15.41
N VAL A 20 -13.53 -1.94 15.27
CA VAL A 20 -14.82 -1.48 15.79
C VAL A 20 -14.89 -1.77 17.30
N ALA A 21 -14.56 -3.00 17.70
CA ALA A 21 -14.55 -3.41 19.11
C ALA A 21 -13.56 -2.61 19.98
N GLN A 22 -12.47 -2.12 19.40
CA GLN A 22 -11.46 -1.32 20.09
C GLN A 22 -11.83 0.16 20.24
N ALA A 23 -12.75 0.66 19.42
CA ALA A 23 -13.16 2.05 19.46
C ALA A 23 -14.32 2.24 20.46
N SER A 24 -14.29 3.33 21.21
CA SER A 24 -15.41 3.70 22.08
C SER A 24 -16.64 4.11 21.26
N THR A 25 -17.82 3.98 21.85
CA THR A 25 -19.08 4.46 21.27
C THR A 25 -19.02 5.94 20.88
N ALA A 26 -18.29 6.76 21.64
CA ALA A 26 -18.11 8.17 21.34
C ALA A 26 -17.26 8.39 20.08
N GLU A 27 -16.14 7.68 19.94
CA GLU A 27 -15.27 7.73 18.75
C GLU A 27 -16.02 7.26 17.49
N LEU A 28 -16.77 6.16 17.59
CA LEU A 28 -17.57 5.64 16.46
C LEU A 28 -18.64 6.64 16.01
N ARG A 29 -19.35 7.29 16.95
CA ARG A 29 -20.35 8.33 16.64
C ARG A 29 -19.71 9.55 15.98
N LEU A 30 -18.56 10.00 16.49
CA LEU A 30 -17.81 11.12 15.93
C LEU A 30 -17.38 10.82 14.48
N LEU A 31 -16.74 9.67 14.25
CA LEU A 31 -16.26 9.28 12.92
C LEU A 31 -17.41 9.13 11.93
N ARG A 32 -18.54 8.53 12.31
CA ARG A 32 -19.75 8.48 11.45
C ARG A 32 -20.22 9.88 11.06
N THR A 33 -20.25 10.80 12.02
CA THR A 33 -20.65 12.20 11.75
C THR A 33 -19.67 12.88 10.78
N GLN A 34 -18.37 12.68 10.98
CA GLN A 34 -17.34 13.21 10.06
C GLN A 34 -17.51 12.65 8.65
N PHE A 35 -17.69 11.34 8.50
CA PHE A 35 -17.82 10.71 7.18
C PHE A 35 -19.12 11.06 6.46
N VAL A 36 -20.26 11.17 7.17
CA VAL A 36 -21.53 11.63 6.58
C VAL A 36 -21.45 13.08 6.13
N THR A 37 -20.79 13.94 6.91
CA THR A 37 -20.74 15.38 6.62
C THR A 37 -19.54 15.79 5.76
N GLY A 38 -18.58 14.90 5.55
CA GLY A 38 -17.29 15.18 4.91
C GLY A 38 -16.36 16.09 5.72
N ARG A 39 -16.72 16.48 6.94
CA ARG A 39 -15.95 17.45 7.74
C ARG A 39 -14.74 16.79 8.39
N GLY A 40 -13.57 17.41 8.20
CA GLY A 40 -12.31 16.89 8.74
C GLY A 40 -11.81 15.62 8.05
N CYS A 41 -12.36 15.29 6.87
CA CYS A 41 -11.94 14.16 6.07
C CYS A 41 -11.04 14.63 4.92
N VAL A 42 -9.76 14.27 4.97
CA VAL A 42 -8.80 14.55 3.89
C VAL A 42 -8.61 13.28 3.06
N PRO A 43 -8.89 13.31 1.74
CA PRO A 43 -8.62 12.17 0.87
C PRO A 43 -7.14 11.77 0.88
N THR A 44 -6.85 10.47 0.82
CA THR A 44 -5.48 9.96 0.73
C THR A 44 -5.41 8.74 -0.18
N THR A 45 -4.33 8.66 -0.94
CA THR A 45 -3.95 7.49 -1.77
C THR A 45 -2.74 6.76 -1.17
N SER A 46 -2.43 7.02 0.10
CA SER A 46 -1.24 6.48 0.75
C SER A 46 -1.33 4.96 0.92
N MET A 47 -0.38 4.24 0.33
CA MET A 47 -0.22 2.80 0.56
C MET A 47 0.06 2.49 2.03
N GLY A 48 0.83 3.33 2.72
CA GLY A 48 1.09 3.16 4.17
C GLY A 48 -0.19 3.19 5.00
N ARG A 49 -1.14 4.08 4.68
CA ARG A 49 -2.44 4.14 5.37
C ARG A 49 -3.32 2.92 5.07
N LEU A 50 -3.21 2.33 3.87
CA LEU A 50 -3.85 1.06 3.56
C LEU A 50 -3.23 -0.10 4.37
N PHE A 51 -1.91 -0.15 4.51
CA PHE A 51 -1.24 -1.11 5.40
C PHE A 51 -1.70 -0.98 6.85
N ASP A 52 -1.78 0.25 7.38
CA ASP A 52 -2.30 0.48 8.74
C ASP A 52 -3.75 0.03 8.90
N ALA A 53 -4.58 0.21 7.86
CA ALA A 53 -5.95 -0.24 7.86
C ALA A 53 -6.04 -1.77 7.94
N VAL A 54 -5.27 -2.48 7.11
CA VAL A 54 -5.23 -3.95 7.12
C VAL A 54 -4.65 -4.47 8.43
N ALA A 55 -3.57 -3.88 8.94
CA ALA A 55 -3.00 -4.25 10.24
C ALA A 55 -4.03 -4.13 11.37
N SER A 56 -4.81 -3.06 11.38
CA SER A 56 -5.85 -2.86 12.39
C SER A 56 -7.03 -3.81 12.21
N LEU A 57 -7.45 -4.11 10.97
CA LEU A 57 -8.50 -5.10 10.67
C LEU A 57 -8.12 -6.51 11.13
N LEU A 58 -6.86 -6.88 10.96
CA LEU A 58 -6.32 -8.19 11.35
C LEU A 58 -5.94 -8.26 12.83
N GLY A 59 -6.26 -7.23 13.63
CA GLY A 59 -6.01 -7.20 15.07
C GLY A 59 -4.52 -7.06 15.46
N VAL A 60 -3.66 -6.64 14.53
CA VAL A 60 -2.21 -6.51 14.76
C VAL A 60 -1.91 -5.28 15.61
N ARG A 61 -2.41 -4.12 15.20
CA ARG A 61 -2.12 -2.84 15.86
C ARG A 61 -3.24 -1.83 15.61
N HIS A 62 -3.73 -1.21 16.69
CA HIS A 62 -4.77 -0.18 16.63
C HIS A 62 -4.26 1.23 16.93
N ARG A 63 -3.20 1.33 17.75
CA ARG A 63 -2.51 2.57 18.13
C ARG A 63 -1.02 2.40 17.85
N VAL A 64 -0.38 3.42 17.31
CA VAL A 64 1.04 3.37 16.94
C VAL A 64 1.83 4.40 17.73
N ASP A 65 3.06 4.03 18.11
CA ASP A 65 4.01 4.86 18.87
C ASP A 65 5.03 5.54 17.94
N TYR A 66 5.21 5.00 16.73
CA TYR A 66 6.10 5.53 15.72
C TYR A 66 5.60 5.27 14.30
N GLU A 67 6.15 6.00 13.33
CA GLU A 67 5.76 5.88 11.93
C GLU A 67 6.07 4.49 11.37
N GLY A 68 5.06 3.89 10.73
CA GLY A 68 5.21 2.59 10.07
C GLY A 68 5.09 1.38 10.98
N GLN A 69 4.90 1.54 12.31
CA GLN A 69 4.84 0.43 13.26
C GLN A 69 3.83 -0.66 12.85
N ALA A 70 2.58 -0.27 12.54
CA ALA A 70 1.55 -1.24 12.18
C ALA A 70 1.88 -1.98 10.88
N ALA A 71 2.48 -1.30 9.90
CA ALA A 71 2.93 -1.90 8.64
C ALA A 71 4.11 -2.88 8.85
N ILE A 72 5.06 -2.54 9.73
CA ILE A 72 6.20 -3.41 10.09
C ILE A 72 5.69 -4.67 10.78
N GLU A 73 4.80 -4.55 11.75
CA GLU A 73 4.28 -5.70 12.48
C GLU A 73 3.39 -6.58 11.59
N LEU A 74 2.66 -5.98 10.64
CA LEU A 74 1.92 -6.71 9.62
C LEU A 74 2.84 -7.50 8.68
N GLU A 75 4.01 -6.96 8.32
CA GLU A 75 5.03 -7.68 7.56
C GLU A 75 5.57 -8.88 8.33
N VAL A 76 5.92 -8.69 9.62
CA VAL A 76 6.38 -9.78 10.48
C VAL A 76 5.33 -10.88 10.54
N LEU A 77 4.06 -10.52 10.73
CA LEU A 77 2.97 -11.48 10.75
C LEU A 77 2.86 -12.26 9.41
N ALA A 78 2.95 -11.55 8.28
CA ALA A 78 2.89 -12.16 6.95
C ALA A 78 4.09 -13.07 6.63
N SER A 79 5.27 -12.80 7.20
CA SER A 79 6.51 -13.53 6.92
C SER A 79 6.51 -15.01 7.32
N HIS A 80 5.54 -15.42 8.16
CA HIS A 80 5.37 -16.79 8.63
C HIS A 80 4.48 -17.65 7.72
N GLU A 81 3.97 -17.09 6.62
CA GLU A 81 3.04 -17.74 5.70
C GLU A 81 3.58 -17.70 4.26
N PRO A 82 3.26 -18.69 3.42
CA PRO A 82 3.66 -18.68 2.03
C PRO A 82 2.93 -17.57 1.27
N LEU A 83 3.67 -16.85 0.42
CA LEU A 83 3.09 -15.91 -0.52
C LEU A 83 2.65 -16.63 -1.80
N ASP A 84 1.35 -16.70 -2.04
CA ASP A 84 0.81 -17.10 -3.35
C ASP A 84 0.61 -15.86 -4.23
N THR A 85 1.28 -15.83 -5.37
CA THR A 85 1.18 -14.75 -6.37
C THR A 85 0.62 -15.21 -7.71
N GLN A 86 0.33 -16.50 -7.88
CA GLN A 86 -0.30 -17.04 -9.09
C GLN A 86 -1.82 -16.98 -8.93
N GLU A 87 -2.32 -17.46 -7.80
CA GLU A 87 -3.73 -17.45 -7.43
C GLU A 87 -3.94 -16.78 -6.07
N PRO A 88 -3.58 -15.50 -5.92
CA PRO A 88 -3.74 -14.77 -4.67
C PRO A 88 -5.21 -14.77 -4.23
N LEU A 89 -5.41 -15.14 -2.96
CA LEU A 89 -6.69 -15.12 -2.27
C LEU A 89 -7.37 -13.73 -2.31
N LEU A 90 -6.56 -12.68 -2.25
CA LEU A 90 -7.01 -11.29 -2.31
C LEU A 90 -6.47 -10.64 -3.58
N ARG A 91 -7.25 -9.77 -4.21
CA ARG A 91 -6.81 -8.98 -5.38
C ARG A 91 -7.28 -7.54 -5.29
N LEU A 92 -6.38 -6.62 -5.63
CA LEU A 92 -6.72 -5.23 -5.90
C LEU A 92 -7.35 -5.15 -7.29
N ARG A 93 -8.44 -4.40 -7.41
CA ARG A 93 -9.04 -4.13 -8.72
C ARG A 93 -8.23 -3.03 -9.39
N ILE A 94 -7.94 -3.19 -10.69
CA ILE A 94 -7.26 -2.14 -11.45
C ILE A 94 -8.28 -1.45 -12.36
N GLY A 95 -8.50 -0.16 -12.14
CA GLY A 95 -9.35 0.68 -12.97
C GLY A 95 -8.82 0.80 -14.42
N PRO A 96 -9.66 1.29 -15.36
CA PRO A 96 -9.23 1.54 -16.74
C PRO A 96 -8.12 2.59 -16.83
N ASP A 97 -8.05 3.49 -15.87
CA ASP A 97 -7.03 4.53 -15.67
C ASP A 97 -5.74 4.01 -14.98
N GLY A 98 -5.68 2.72 -14.65
CA GLY A 98 -4.55 2.12 -13.94
C GLY A 98 -4.56 2.35 -12.43
N VAL A 99 -5.63 2.91 -11.86
CA VAL A 99 -5.75 3.12 -10.42
C VAL A 99 -6.06 1.81 -9.70
N LEU A 100 -5.30 1.49 -8.66
CA LEU A 100 -5.56 0.36 -7.77
C LEU A 100 -6.67 0.71 -6.78
N ASP A 101 -7.76 -0.05 -6.81
CA ASP A 101 -8.89 0.06 -5.91
C ASP A 101 -8.89 -1.11 -4.90
N PRO A 102 -8.74 -0.83 -3.59
CA PRO A 102 -8.74 -1.85 -2.54
C PRO A 102 -10.13 -2.27 -2.10
N THR A 103 -11.21 -1.69 -2.61
CA THR A 103 -12.59 -1.93 -2.11
C THR A 103 -12.97 -3.40 -2.14
N ALA A 104 -12.87 -4.05 -3.29
CA ALA A 104 -13.19 -5.48 -3.42
C ALA A 104 -12.27 -6.37 -2.57
N MET A 105 -10.98 -5.99 -2.47
CA MET A 105 -10.00 -6.69 -1.63
C MET A 105 -10.39 -6.63 -0.15
N LEU A 106 -10.84 -5.47 0.35
CA LEU A 106 -11.26 -5.29 1.73
C LEU A 106 -12.53 -6.08 2.04
N VAL A 107 -13.50 -6.11 1.12
CA VAL A 107 -14.70 -6.94 1.25
C VAL A 107 -14.32 -8.42 1.35
N ALA A 108 -13.46 -8.91 0.47
CA ALA A 108 -12.98 -10.30 0.51
C ALA A 108 -12.18 -10.61 1.78
N LEU A 109 -11.34 -9.67 2.25
CA LEU A 109 -10.57 -9.82 3.48
C LEU A 109 -11.48 -9.96 4.70
N VAL A 110 -12.51 -9.11 4.81
CA VAL A 110 -13.47 -9.15 5.92
C VAL A 110 -14.31 -10.43 5.87
N ALA A 111 -14.78 -10.84 4.70
CA ALA A 111 -15.51 -12.10 4.53
C ALA A 111 -14.65 -13.29 4.98
N ALA A 112 -13.40 -13.39 4.51
CA ALA A 112 -12.50 -14.47 4.89
C ALA A 112 -12.17 -14.45 6.38
N LEU A 113 -12.06 -13.27 7.00
CA LEU A 113 -11.86 -13.14 8.44
C LEU A 113 -13.05 -13.70 9.23
N ARG A 114 -14.28 -13.41 8.77
CA ARG A 114 -15.53 -13.95 9.35
C ARG A 114 -15.67 -15.46 9.15
N ASP A 115 -15.15 -15.97 8.05
CA ASP A 115 -15.07 -17.41 7.78
C ASP A 115 -13.97 -18.13 8.58
N GLY A 116 -13.26 -17.41 9.47
CA GLY A 116 -12.26 -17.97 10.37
C GLY A 116 -10.86 -18.12 9.76
N ALA A 117 -10.57 -17.44 8.65
CA ALA A 117 -9.21 -17.41 8.11
C ALA A 117 -8.23 -16.78 9.10
N LYS A 118 -7.06 -17.40 9.25
CA LYS A 118 -6.03 -16.92 10.17
C LYS A 118 -5.51 -15.54 9.74
N PRO A 119 -5.34 -14.58 10.68
CA PRO A 119 -4.78 -13.26 10.37
C PRO A 119 -3.44 -13.30 9.62
N ALA A 120 -2.55 -14.24 9.95
CA ALA A 120 -1.28 -14.40 9.26
C ALA A 120 -1.45 -14.70 7.77
N ARG A 121 -2.35 -15.63 7.43
CA ARG A 121 -2.65 -15.98 6.04
C ARG A 121 -3.25 -14.79 5.28
N LEU A 122 -4.12 -14.00 5.91
CA LEU A 122 -4.69 -12.80 5.30
C LEU A 122 -3.65 -11.68 5.14
N ALA A 123 -2.71 -11.55 6.08
CA ALA A 123 -1.59 -10.63 5.97
C ALA A 123 -0.69 -10.98 4.76
N ALA A 124 -0.35 -12.27 4.59
CA ALA A 124 0.40 -12.75 3.43
C ALA A 124 -0.38 -12.54 2.12
N ALA A 125 -1.67 -12.88 2.11
CA ALA A 125 -2.54 -12.65 0.95
C ALA A 125 -2.63 -11.17 0.57
N PHE A 126 -2.67 -10.26 1.54
CA PHE A 126 -2.64 -8.81 1.30
C PHE A 126 -1.32 -8.37 0.64
N HIS A 127 -0.17 -8.82 1.16
CA HIS A 127 1.12 -8.50 0.55
C HIS A 127 1.22 -9.04 -0.89
N SER A 128 0.75 -10.26 -1.14
CA SER A 128 0.63 -10.81 -2.49
C SER A 128 -0.26 -9.96 -3.39
N ALA A 129 -1.44 -9.56 -2.91
CA ALA A 129 -2.40 -8.74 -3.66
C ALA A 129 -1.78 -7.41 -4.10
N VAL A 130 -1.07 -6.74 -3.18
CA VAL A 130 -0.36 -5.48 -3.48
C VAL A 130 0.75 -5.73 -4.51
N ALA A 131 1.58 -6.76 -4.31
CA ALA A 131 2.70 -7.02 -5.22
C ALA A 131 2.24 -7.38 -6.64
N VAL A 132 1.18 -8.18 -6.76
CA VAL A 132 0.56 -8.52 -8.04
C VAL A 132 -0.05 -7.29 -8.69
N GLY A 133 -0.82 -6.49 -7.93
CA GLY A 133 -1.41 -5.25 -8.43
C GLY A 133 -0.35 -4.25 -8.94
N VAL A 134 0.77 -4.10 -8.22
CA VAL A 134 1.90 -3.27 -8.67
C VAL A 134 2.50 -3.79 -9.98
N ALA A 135 2.76 -5.09 -10.08
CA ALA A 135 3.33 -5.67 -11.30
C ALA A 135 2.40 -5.52 -12.51
N GLU A 136 1.10 -5.75 -12.33
CA GLU A 136 0.10 -5.59 -13.39
C GLU A 136 -0.06 -4.14 -13.85
N VAL A 137 -0.07 -3.18 -12.91
CA VAL A 137 -0.12 -1.74 -13.27
C VAL A 137 1.14 -1.32 -13.99
N VAL A 138 2.32 -1.72 -13.51
CA VAL A 138 3.60 -1.39 -14.16
C VAL A 138 3.63 -1.93 -15.59
N ASP A 139 3.26 -3.19 -15.80
CA ASP A 139 3.23 -3.80 -17.14
C ASP A 139 2.29 -3.03 -18.08
N ARG A 140 1.13 -2.60 -17.59
CA ARG A 140 0.16 -1.81 -18.35
C ARG A 140 0.69 -0.43 -18.76
N VAL A 141 1.39 0.28 -17.86
CA VAL A 141 1.78 1.69 -18.08
C VAL A 141 3.18 1.87 -18.64
N ALA A 142 4.03 0.84 -18.60
CA ALA A 142 5.45 0.98 -18.93
C ALA A 142 5.73 1.24 -20.43
N GLY A 143 4.83 0.86 -21.33
CA GLY A 143 5.04 1.00 -22.77
C GLY A 143 6.32 0.31 -23.24
N ARG A 144 7.29 1.09 -23.75
CA ARG A 144 8.61 0.57 -24.17
C ARG A 144 9.65 0.57 -23.05
N THR A 145 9.38 1.25 -21.94
CA THR A 145 10.31 1.34 -20.81
C THR A 145 10.40 -0.01 -20.11
N ARG A 146 11.61 -0.52 -19.90
CA ARG A 146 11.85 -1.78 -19.17
C ARG A 146 12.64 -1.59 -17.88
N LEU A 147 12.99 -0.35 -17.54
CA LEU A 147 13.65 0.00 -16.29
C LEU A 147 12.62 0.54 -15.29
N VAL A 148 12.52 -0.08 -14.12
CA VAL A 148 11.55 0.28 -13.08
C VAL A 148 12.26 0.53 -11.76
N GLY A 149 12.02 1.68 -11.14
CA GLY A 149 12.51 1.99 -9.80
C GLY A 149 11.45 1.74 -8.72
N LEU A 150 11.79 0.97 -7.69
CA LEU A 150 10.95 0.80 -6.50
C LEU A 150 11.49 1.71 -5.38
N THR A 151 10.69 2.70 -4.98
CA THR A 151 11.05 3.76 -4.03
C THR A 151 9.86 4.16 -3.16
N GLY A 152 10.11 4.89 -2.08
CA GLY A 152 9.10 5.30 -1.09
C GLY A 152 9.14 4.41 0.14
N GLY A 153 8.75 4.96 1.29
CA GLY A 153 8.87 4.31 2.60
C GLY A 153 8.21 2.93 2.69
N VAL A 154 7.17 2.65 1.89
CA VAL A 154 6.50 1.34 1.84
C VAL A 154 7.42 0.23 1.34
N PHE A 155 8.40 0.52 0.49
CA PHE A 155 9.36 -0.47 0.00
C PHE A 155 10.53 -0.73 0.97
N GLN A 156 10.47 -0.19 2.19
CA GLN A 156 11.23 -0.73 3.32
C GLN A 156 10.70 -2.10 3.75
N ASN A 157 9.44 -2.40 3.41
CA ASN A 157 8.86 -3.73 3.58
C ASN A 157 9.59 -4.72 2.65
N VAL A 158 10.41 -5.59 3.24
CA VAL A 158 11.29 -6.52 2.54
C VAL A 158 10.48 -7.57 1.80
N LEU A 159 9.38 -8.03 2.41
CA LEU A 159 8.47 -9.00 1.81
C LEU A 159 7.86 -8.47 0.51
N LEU A 160 7.34 -7.23 0.54
CA LEU A 160 6.77 -6.55 -0.61
C LEU A 160 7.84 -6.26 -1.66
N LEU A 161 8.98 -5.69 -1.28
CA LEU A 161 10.08 -5.36 -2.20
C LEU A 161 10.56 -6.59 -2.97
N LYS A 162 10.85 -7.69 -2.28
CA LYS A 162 11.29 -8.95 -2.91
C LYS A 162 10.24 -9.51 -3.85
N THR A 163 8.98 -9.46 -3.45
CA THR A 163 7.86 -10.01 -4.24
C THR A 163 7.61 -9.18 -5.50
N CYS A 164 7.54 -7.86 -5.38
CA CYS A 164 7.44 -6.96 -6.54
C CYS A 164 8.62 -7.14 -7.48
N ARG A 165 9.86 -7.15 -6.95
CA ARG A 165 11.06 -7.38 -7.77
C ARG A 165 10.95 -8.66 -8.59
N ARG A 166 10.65 -9.78 -7.92
CA ARG A 166 10.50 -11.09 -8.57
C ARG A 166 9.44 -11.08 -9.67
N LEU A 167 8.27 -10.48 -9.41
CA LEU A 167 7.18 -10.44 -10.39
C LEU A 167 7.54 -9.56 -11.61
N LEU A 168 8.15 -8.40 -11.37
CA LEU A 168 8.59 -7.49 -12.42
C LEU A 168 9.73 -8.08 -13.26
N GLU A 169 10.72 -8.71 -12.64
CA GLU A 169 11.82 -9.37 -13.36
C GLU A 169 11.30 -10.52 -14.24
N ARG A 170 10.33 -11.29 -13.76
CA ARG A 170 9.65 -12.32 -14.57
C ARG A 170 8.88 -11.74 -15.76
N ALA A 171 8.37 -10.52 -15.64
CA ALA A 171 7.74 -9.76 -16.73
C ALA A 171 8.75 -9.05 -17.65
N GLY A 172 10.06 -9.29 -17.46
CA GLY A 172 11.12 -8.75 -18.32
C GLY A 172 11.56 -7.33 -17.97
N PHE A 173 11.26 -6.85 -16.76
CA PHE A 173 11.75 -5.57 -16.26
C PHE A 173 13.12 -5.71 -15.58
N THR A 174 13.96 -4.71 -15.75
CA THR A 174 15.11 -4.46 -14.89
C THR A 174 14.67 -3.61 -13.71
N VAL A 175 14.83 -4.13 -12.49
CA VAL A 175 14.34 -3.47 -11.27
C VAL A 175 15.48 -2.79 -10.52
N LEU A 176 15.35 -1.49 -10.31
CA LEU A 176 16.21 -0.69 -9.44
C LEU A 176 15.55 -0.55 -8.06
N ALA A 177 16.35 -0.71 -7.01
CA ALA A 177 15.95 -0.40 -5.65
C ALA A 177 17.07 0.33 -4.92
N HIS A 178 16.70 0.99 -3.84
CA HIS A 178 17.60 1.71 -2.95
C HIS A 178 18.62 0.77 -2.28
N HIS A 179 19.84 1.26 -2.09
CA HIS A 179 20.93 0.54 -1.42
C HIS A 179 21.83 1.49 -0.62
N LYS A 180 22.26 2.60 -1.23
CA LYS A 180 23.16 3.57 -0.58
C LYS A 180 22.42 4.63 0.24
N VAL A 181 21.24 5.04 -0.23
CA VAL A 181 20.32 5.93 0.48
C VAL A 181 19.03 5.17 0.76
N PRO A 182 18.26 5.53 1.80
CA PRO A 182 17.02 4.83 2.09
C PRO A 182 15.92 5.21 1.07
N PRO A 183 14.95 4.31 0.83
CA PRO A 183 13.81 4.61 -0.03
C PRO A 183 12.80 5.58 0.60
N ASN A 184 12.94 5.87 1.89
CA ASN A 184 12.08 6.79 2.64
C ASN A 184 12.57 8.24 2.52
N ASP A 185 11.96 9.14 3.28
CA ASP A 185 12.21 10.57 3.22
C ASP A 185 13.66 10.96 3.54
N GLY A 186 14.42 10.11 4.24
CA GLY A 186 15.85 10.29 4.45
C GLY A 186 16.68 10.27 3.16
N GLY A 187 16.16 9.72 2.06
CA GLY A 187 16.79 9.70 0.74
C GLY A 187 16.28 10.80 -0.21
N LEU A 188 15.27 11.57 0.20
CA LEU A 188 14.54 12.47 -0.70
C LEU A 188 15.41 13.60 -1.24
N ALA A 189 16.29 14.17 -0.40
CA ALA A 189 17.18 15.27 -0.77
C ALA A 189 18.10 14.91 -1.96
N LEU A 190 18.56 13.65 -2.06
CA LEU A 190 19.39 13.20 -3.18
C LEU A 190 18.59 13.22 -4.50
N GLY A 191 17.35 12.74 -4.48
CA GLY A 191 16.46 12.77 -5.64
C GLY A 191 16.18 14.20 -6.09
N GLN A 192 15.93 15.11 -5.14
CA GLN A 192 15.72 16.54 -5.43
C GLN A 192 16.95 17.18 -6.09
N ALA A 193 18.15 16.95 -5.55
CA ALA A 193 19.39 17.48 -6.12
C ALA A 193 19.66 16.96 -7.55
N ALA A 194 19.43 15.66 -7.78
CA ALA A 194 19.59 15.04 -9.08
C ALA A 194 18.61 15.61 -10.12
N VAL A 195 17.32 15.74 -9.77
CA VAL A 195 16.32 16.33 -10.65
C VAL A 195 16.66 17.79 -10.96
N ALA A 196 17.01 18.60 -9.95
CA ALA A 196 17.37 20.01 -10.15
C ALA A 196 18.55 20.16 -11.12
N THR A 197 19.59 19.33 -10.97
CA THR A 197 20.77 19.34 -11.85
C THR A 197 20.41 18.93 -13.28
N LEU A 198 19.62 17.87 -13.45
CA LEU A 198 19.19 17.40 -14.77
C LEU A 198 18.32 18.43 -15.49
N THR A 199 17.42 19.10 -14.78
CA THR A 199 16.59 20.18 -15.33
C THR A 199 17.45 21.36 -15.78
N ALA A 200 18.38 21.84 -14.95
CA ALA A 200 19.27 22.94 -15.30
C ALA A 200 20.14 22.63 -16.53
N LEU A 201 20.64 21.40 -16.64
CA LEU A 201 21.42 20.95 -17.81
C LEU A 201 20.58 20.83 -19.09
N ALA A 202 19.27 20.60 -18.99
CA ALA A 202 18.38 20.57 -20.15
C ALA A 202 18.07 22.00 -20.65
N GLU A 203 17.83 22.92 -19.73
CA GLU A 203 17.59 24.34 -20.04
C GLU A 203 18.83 25.00 -20.67
N GLY A 204 20.02 24.79 -20.09
CA GLY A 204 21.28 25.34 -20.62
C GLY A 204 21.67 24.81 -22.00
N ARG A 205 21.21 23.61 -22.38
CA ARG A 205 21.39 23.06 -23.74
C ARG A 205 20.43 23.70 -24.76
N THR A 206 19.32 24.26 -24.30
CA THR A 206 18.32 24.90 -25.16
C THR A 206 18.74 26.33 -25.51
N THR A 207 19.42 27.03 -24.60
CA THR A 207 19.94 28.40 -24.83
C THR A 207 21.24 28.44 -25.64
N ALA A 208 22.00 27.35 -25.73
CA ALA A 208 23.20 27.26 -26.54
C ALA A 208 22.94 26.98 -28.04
N CYS A 209 21.68 26.78 -28.44
CA CYS A 209 21.27 26.42 -29.80
C CYS A 209 20.58 27.57 -30.56
N VAL A 210 20.70 28.81 -30.09
CA VAL A 210 20.18 30.03 -30.74
C VAL A 210 21.34 30.89 -31.24
#